data_AF-A0A2Z4W7J7-F1
#
_entry.id   AF-A0A2Z4W7J7-F1
#
_cell.length_a   1.000
_cell.length_b   1.000
_cell.length_c   1.000
_cell.angle_alpha   90.00
_cell.angle_beta   90.00
_cell.angle_gamma   90.00
#
_symmetry.space_group_name_H-M   'P 1'
#
loop_
_entity.id
_entity.type
_entity.pdbx_description
1 polymer ?
#
loop_
_entity_poly.entity_id
_entity_poly.type
_entity_poly.pdbx_seq_one_letter_code
_entity_poly.pdbx_strand_id
1 'polypeptide(L)'
;MNKIKEETIEAVQKALKSKKTSKVYKFHLPTTVKIEFTKTSMADVVALMPYTKRVDGRTISFTHDKFKVIFDAIMAMITLSYWAN
;
A
#
# COMPACT_ATOMS: atom_id res chain seq x y z
N MET A 1 -19.68 26.29 -3.59
CA MET A 1 -19.91 24.92 -3.08
C MET A 1 -20.50 23.95 -4.12
N ASN A 2 -21.10 24.42 -5.22
CA ASN A 2 -21.70 23.53 -6.25
C ASN A 2 -20.71 23.00 -7.30
N LYS A 3 -19.62 23.71 -7.59
CA LYS A 3 -18.67 23.34 -8.67
C LYS A 3 -17.99 21.97 -8.46
N ILE A 4 -17.57 21.65 -7.23
CA ILE A 4 -16.95 20.35 -6.91
C ILE A 4 -17.95 19.20 -7.13
N LYS A 5 -19.22 19.42 -6.79
CA LYS A 5 -20.27 18.42 -6.97
C LYS A 5 -20.54 18.17 -8.45
N GLU A 6 -20.64 19.24 -9.25
CA GLU A 6 -20.82 19.16 -10.70
C GLU A 6 -19.64 18.44 -11.37
N GLU A 7 -18.40 18.82 -11.05
CA GLU A 7 -17.19 18.18 -11.57
C GLU A 7 -17.11 16.68 -11.20
N THR A 8 -17.50 16.33 -9.98
CA THR A 8 -17.55 14.93 -9.52
C THR A 8 -18.59 14.12 -10.31
N ILE A 9 -19.78 14.68 -10.52
CA ILE A 9 -20.85 14.02 -11.29
C ILE A 9 -20.41 13.81 -12.74
N GLU A 10 -19.81 14.81 -13.37
CA GLU A 10 -19.31 14.71 -14.74
C GLU A 10 -18.19 13.67 -14.86
N ALA A 11 -17.25 13.64 -13.92
CA ALA A 11 -16.15 12.67 -13.90
C ALA A 11 -16.66 11.22 -13.75
N VAL A 12 -17.63 10.98 -12.86
CA VAL A 12 -18.26 9.67 -12.68
C VAL A 12 -19.00 9.23 -13.95
N GLN A 13 -19.80 10.13 -14.55
CA GLN A 13 -20.51 9.81 -15.80
C GLN A 13 -19.53 9.48 -16.93
N LYS A 14 -18.41 10.21 -17.03
CA LYS A 14 -17.36 9.95 -18.01
C LYS A 14 -16.68 8.60 -17.78
N ALA A 15 -16.40 8.23 -16.53
CA ALA A 15 -15.79 6.96 -16.18
C ALA A 15 -16.71 5.77 -16.54
N LEU A 16 -18.00 5.86 -16.20
CA LEU A 16 -19.00 4.82 -16.48
C LEU A 16 -19.31 4.67 -17.97
N LYS A 17 -19.34 5.78 -18.73
CA LYS A 17 -19.53 5.75 -20.19
C LYS A 17 -18.31 5.19 -20.92
N SER A 18 -17.13 5.20 -20.30
CA SER A 18 -15.94 4.61 -20.89
C SER A 18 -16.11 3.08 -20.94
N LYS A 19 -16.32 2.53 -22.14
CA LYS A 19 -16.27 1.08 -22.41
C LYS A 19 -14.86 0.49 -22.29
N LYS A 20 -13.88 1.27 -21.83
CA LYS A 20 -12.59 0.71 -21.40
C LYS A 20 -12.93 -0.19 -20.24
N THR A 21 -13.04 -1.49 -20.51
CA THR A 21 -12.84 -2.53 -19.52
C THR A 21 -11.51 -2.18 -18.87
N SER A 22 -11.56 -1.53 -17.72
CA SER A 22 -10.37 -1.20 -16.95
C SER A 22 -9.69 -2.55 -16.76
N LYS A 23 -8.55 -2.73 -17.44
CA LYS A 23 -7.79 -3.97 -17.30
C LYS A 23 -7.50 -4.08 -15.81
N VAL A 24 -8.10 -5.08 -15.17
CA VAL A 24 -7.88 -5.33 -13.74
C VAL A 24 -6.39 -5.48 -13.59
N TYR A 25 -5.79 -4.56 -12.84
CA TYR A 25 -4.35 -4.60 -12.59
C TYR A 25 -4.06 -5.84 -11.77
N LYS A 26 -3.25 -6.74 -12.32
CA LYS A 26 -2.86 -8.00 -11.68
C LYS A 26 -1.42 -7.89 -11.21
N PHE A 27 -1.18 -8.21 -9.95
CA PHE A 27 0.16 -8.37 -9.42
C PHE A 27 0.71 -9.74 -9.81
N HIS A 28 2.00 -9.80 -10.17
CA HIS A 28 2.71 -11.06 -10.39
C HIS A 28 3.19 -11.61 -9.06
N LEU A 29 2.69 -12.78 -8.68
CA LEU A 29 2.98 -13.42 -7.39
C LEU A 29 4.10 -14.47 -7.56
N PRO A 30 5.02 -14.62 -6.58
CA PRO A 30 5.12 -13.84 -5.35
C PRO A 30 5.58 -12.39 -5.61
N THR A 31 5.02 -11.46 -4.87
CA THR A 31 5.38 -10.03 -4.96
C THR A 31 6.12 -9.61 -3.71
N THR A 32 7.16 -8.80 -3.90
CA THR A 32 7.90 -8.15 -2.82
C THR A 32 7.45 -6.69 -2.68
N VAL A 33 7.07 -6.31 -1.47
CA VAL A 33 6.84 -4.90 -1.11
C VAL A 33 8.04 -4.41 -0.33
N LYS A 34 8.46 -3.18 -0.64
CA LYS A 34 9.47 -2.43 0.11
C LYS A 34 8.82 -1.16 0.63
N ILE A 35 8.95 -0.91 1.93
CA ILE A 35 8.45 0.30 2.58
C ILE A 35 9.64 0.99 3.21
N GLU A 36 9.84 2.24 2.81
CA GLU A 36 10.81 3.14 3.42
C GLU A 36 10.10 4.00 4.47
N PHE A 37 10.56 3.93 5.71
CA PHE A 37 10.00 4.70 6.82
C PHE A 37 10.73 6.03 7.03
N THR A 38 10.07 6.99 7.66
CA THR A 38 10.64 8.32 7.93
C THR A 38 11.76 8.29 8.97
N LYS A 39 11.68 7.41 9.96
CA LYS A 39 12.66 7.29 11.05
C LYS A 39 13.17 5.86 11.16
N THR A 40 14.43 5.70 11.58
CA THR A 40 15.04 4.40 11.88
C THR A 40 14.24 3.62 12.94
N SER A 41 13.74 4.32 13.97
CA SER A 41 12.91 3.74 15.05
C SER A 41 11.65 3.04 14.55
N MET A 42 11.02 3.58 13.50
CA MET A 42 9.84 2.95 12.88
C MET A 42 10.22 1.61 12.23
N ALA A 43 11.33 1.58 11.50
CA ALA A 43 11.83 0.35 10.91
C ALA A 43 12.31 -0.65 11.98
N ASP A 44 12.79 -0.19 13.14
CA ASP A 44 13.17 -1.05 14.27
C ASP A 44 11.96 -1.83 14.80
N VAL A 45 10.85 -1.15 15.09
CA VAL A 45 9.64 -1.81 15.60
C VAL A 45 9.02 -2.72 14.53
N VAL A 46 9.00 -2.28 13.28
CA VAL A 46 8.46 -3.09 12.18
C VAL A 46 9.29 -4.34 11.90
N ALA A 47 10.61 -4.29 12.09
CA ALA A 47 11.49 -5.45 11.93
C ALA A 47 11.20 -6.59 12.92
N LEU A 48 10.41 -6.34 13.98
CA LEU A 48 9.94 -7.38 14.89
C LEU A 48 8.82 -8.23 14.28
N MET A 49 8.14 -7.75 13.24
CA MET A 49 7.10 -8.51 12.58
C MET A 49 7.69 -9.71 11.83
N PRO A 50 7.16 -10.93 11.99
CA PRO A 50 7.67 -12.12 11.30
C PRO A 50 7.74 -11.95 9.79
N TYR A 51 8.74 -12.59 9.18
CA TYR A 51 8.98 -12.61 7.73
C TYR A 51 9.29 -11.25 7.09
N THR A 52 9.46 -10.20 7.89
CA THR A 52 10.05 -8.95 7.41
C THR A 52 11.57 -9.06 7.32
N LYS A 53 12.16 -8.33 6.37
CA LYS A 53 13.62 -8.23 6.21
C LYS A 53 14.01 -6.78 6.09
N ARG A 54 14.92 -6.35 6.97
CA ARG A 54 15.52 -5.02 6.87
C ARG A 54 16.54 -4.98 5.74
N VAL A 55 16.33 -4.03 4.84
CA VAL A 55 17.16 -3.86 3.64
C VAL A 55 18.22 -2.78 3.88
N ASP A 56 17.87 -1.73 4.63
CA ASP A 56 18.78 -0.64 4.99
C ASP A 56 18.34 0.03 6.32
N GLY A 57 18.86 1.22 6.62
CA GLY A 57 18.57 1.95 7.86
C GLY A 57 17.10 2.26 8.08
N ARG A 58 16.26 2.36 7.05
CA ARG A 58 14.83 2.71 7.19
C ARG A 58 13.89 1.89 6.30
N THR A 59 14.40 0.98 5.48
CA THR A 59 13.61 0.21 4.53
C THR A 59 13.41 -1.22 5.01
N ILE A 60 12.15 -1.65 5.04
CA ILE A 60 11.74 -3.03 5.30
C ILE A 60 11.16 -3.64 4.03
N SER A 61 11.47 -4.91 3.79
CA SER A 61 10.91 -5.71 2.72
C SER A 61 10.09 -6.89 3.24
N PHE A 62 9.02 -7.22 2.53
CA PHE A 62 8.14 -8.35 2.79
C PHE A 62 7.73 -8.99 1.48
N THR A 63 7.76 -10.33 1.39
CA THR A 63 7.43 -11.06 0.16
C THR A 63 6.41 -12.15 0.46
N HIS A 64 5.37 -12.25 -0.36
CA HIS A 64 4.37 -13.33 -0.24
C HIS A 64 3.77 -13.67 -1.60
N ASP A 65 3.25 -14.90 -1.72
CA ASP A 65 2.53 -15.42 -2.89
C ASP A 65 1.04 -15.04 -2.94
N LYS A 66 0.53 -14.29 -1.95
CA LYS A 66 -0.88 -13.91 -1.83
C LYS A 66 -1.00 -12.42 -1.57
N PHE A 67 -1.62 -11.70 -2.51
CA PHE A 67 -1.80 -10.25 -2.39
C PHE A 67 -2.54 -9.84 -1.11
N LYS A 68 -3.54 -10.61 -0.67
CA LYS A 68 -4.25 -10.34 0.60
C LYS A 68 -3.27 -10.29 1.78
N VAL A 69 -2.34 -11.24 1.86
CA VAL A 69 -1.36 -11.28 2.96
C VAL A 69 -0.38 -10.11 2.86
N ILE A 70 0.00 -9.71 1.65
CA ILE A 70 0.81 -8.50 1.43
C ILE A 70 0.08 -7.27 1.95
N PHE A 71 -1.21 -7.11 1.62
CA PHE A 71 -1.99 -5.97 2.07
C PHE A 71 -2.14 -5.95 3.60
N ASP A 72 -2.46 -7.10 4.21
CA ASP A 72 -2.55 -7.23 5.66
C ASP A 72 -1.20 -6.93 6.34
N ALA A 73 -0.08 -7.37 5.74
CA ALA A 73 1.27 -7.04 6.19
C ALA A 73 1.56 -5.53 6.11
N ILE A 74 1.17 -4.85 5.04
CA ILE A 74 1.30 -3.38 4.92
C ILE A 74 0.55 -2.69 6.06
N MET A 75 -0.70 -3.08 6.31
CA MET A 75 -1.51 -2.50 7.38
C MET A 75 -0.87 -2.73 8.75
N ALA A 76 -0.41 -3.95 9.03
CA ALA A 76 0.28 -4.27 10.28
C ALA A 76 1.57 -3.46 10.46
N MET A 77 2.40 -3.33 9.42
CA MET A 77 3.62 -2.52 9.46
C MET A 77 3.32 -1.04 9.74
N ILE A 78 2.28 -0.48 9.12
CA ILE A 78 1.86 0.90 9.38
C ILE A 78 1.41 1.06 10.84
N THR A 79 0.56 0.16 11.35
CA THR A 79 0.10 0.19 12.74
C THR A 79 1.25 0.07 13.73
N LEU A 80 2.23 -0.80 13.48
CA LEU A 80 3.42 -0.95 14.32
C LEU A 80 4.29 0.31 14.28
N SER A 81 4.52 0.88 13.09
CA SER A 81 5.34 2.09 12.92
C SER A 81 4.77 3.31 13.65
N TYR A 82 3.44 3.38 13.80
CA TYR A 82 2.76 4.49 14.48
C TYR A 82 3.19 4.62 15.95
N TRP A 83 3.47 3.51 16.63
CA TRP A 83 3.94 3.50 18.02
C TRP A 83 5.36 4.06 18.20
N ALA A 84 6.12 4.19 17.11
CA ALA A 84 7.50 4.69 17.09
C ALA A 84 7.63 6.06 16.40
N ASN A 85 6.51 6.74 16.17
CA ASN A 85 6.44 8.06 15.54
C ASN A 85 6.87 9.19 16.48
#